data_AF-A0AAV9GMC8-F1
#
_entry.id   AF-A0AAV9GMC8-F1
#
_cell.length_a   1.000
_cell.length_b   1.000
_cell.length_c   1.000
_cell.angle_alpha   90.00
_cell.angle_beta   90.00
_cell.angle_gamma   90.00
#
_symmetry.space_group_name_H-M   'P 1'
#
loop_
_entity.id
_entity.type
_entity.pdbx_description
1 polymer ?
#
loop_
_entity_poly.entity_id
_entity_poly.type
_entity_poly.pdbx_seq_one_letter_code
_entity_poly.pdbx_strand_id
1 'polypeptide(L)'
;MAEFVRAQIFGTTFEITSRYSDLQPVGMGAFGLVCSARDQLTNQNVAIKKIMKPFSTPVLAKRTYRELKLLKHLKHENVISLSDIFISPLEDIYFVTELLGTDLHRLLTSRPLEKQFIQYFLYQIMRGLKYVHSAGVVHRDLKPSNILVNENCDLKICDFGLARIQDPQMTGYVSTRYYRAPEIMLTWQKYDVEVDIWSAGCIFAEMLEGKPLFPGKDHVNQFSIITELLGTPPDDVINTIASENTLRFVKSLPKRERQPLKNKFKNADPSAIDLLERMLVFDPKKRITATEALAHDYLAPYHDPTDEPVADEKFDWSFNDADLPVDTWKIMMYSEILDYHNVEAGITQMEDQFNGQ
;
A
#
# COMPACT_ATOMS: atom_id res chain seq x y z
N MET A 1 -27.51 21.18 -8.05
CA MET A 1 -27.01 19.78 -8.20
C MET A 1 -26.05 19.78 -9.36
N ALA A 2 -24.84 19.26 -9.18
CA ALA A 2 -23.91 19.10 -10.29
C ALA A 2 -24.55 18.17 -11.34
N GLU A 3 -24.43 18.52 -12.62
CA GLU A 3 -24.91 17.68 -13.71
C GLU A 3 -23.95 16.50 -13.90
N PHE A 4 -24.51 15.28 -13.89
CA PHE A 4 -23.74 14.06 -14.11
C PHE A 4 -23.80 13.64 -15.57
N VAL A 5 -22.64 13.39 -16.16
CA VAL A 5 -22.48 12.84 -17.50
C VAL A 5 -22.17 11.35 -17.40
N ARG A 6 -22.75 10.57 -18.31
CA ARG A 6 -22.52 9.13 -18.41
C ARG A 6 -21.47 8.81 -19.47
N ALA A 7 -20.48 8.02 -19.09
CA ALA A 7 -19.46 7.49 -20.01
C ALA A 7 -19.40 5.96 -19.90
N GLN A 8 -19.19 5.27 -21.02
CA GLN A 8 -19.07 3.82 -21.04
C GLN A 8 -17.61 3.42 -21.25
N ILE A 9 -16.97 2.87 -20.22
CA ILE A 9 -15.55 2.45 -20.26
C ILE A 9 -15.48 0.95 -19.98
N PHE A 10 -15.02 0.17 -20.97
CA PHE A 10 -14.91 -1.29 -20.88
C PHE A 10 -16.14 -2.00 -20.28
N GLY A 11 -17.34 -1.61 -20.73
CA GLY A 11 -18.58 -2.22 -20.23
C GLY A 11 -19.05 -1.71 -18.85
N THR A 12 -18.30 -0.80 -18.22
CA THR A 12 -18.69 -0.14 -16.96
C THR A 12 -19.20 1.27 -17.25
N THR A 13 -20.39 1.59 -16.74
CA THR A 13 -20.96 2.95 -16.82
C THR A 13 -20.36 3.83 -15.72
N PHE A 14 -19.66 4.88 -16.10
CA PHE A 14 -19.20 5.94 -15.21
C PHE A 14 -20.23 7.06 -15.19
N GLU A 15 -20.52 7.59 -14.00
CA GLU A 15 -21.36 8.76 -13.78
C GLU A 15 -20.50 9.81 -13.09
N ILE A 16 -19.96 10.75 -13.86
CA ILE A 16 -19.02 11.77 -13.42
C ILE A 16 -19.64 13.17 -13.56
N THR A 17 -19.16 14.13 -12.79
CA THR A 17 -19.55 15.53 -12.95
C THR A 17 -18.88 16.14 -14.18
N SER A 18 -19.42 17.26 -14.70
CA SER A 18 -18.81 18.03 -15.79
C SER A 18 -17.42 18.61 -15.47
N ARG A 19 -16.99 18.54 -14.20
CA ARG A 19 -15.62 18.86 -13.78
C ARG A 19 -14.58 17.93 -14.41
N TYR A 20 -14.93 16.68 -14.69
CA TYR A 20 -13.97 15.69 -15.19
C TYR A 20 -14.27 15.34 -16.65
N SER A 21 -13.30 15.55 -17.54
CA SER A 21 -13.42 15.20 -18.96
C SER A 21 -12.38 14.18 -19.41
N ASP A 22 -12.53 13.70 -20.64
CA ASP A 22 -11.53 12.89 -21.35
C ASP A 22 -11.12 11.62 -20.62
N LEU A 23 -12.11 10.89 -20.10
CA LEU A 23 -11.86 9.66 -19.35
C LEU A 23 -11.14 8.61 -20.22
N GLN A 24 -9.93 8.23 -19.80
CA GLN A 24 -9.16 7.15 -20.42
C GLN A 24 -8.84 6.07 -19.39
N PRO A 25 -9.11 4.79 -19.68
CA PRO A 25 -8.80 3.71 -18.74
C PRO A 25 -7.30 3.57 -18.53
N VAL A 26 -6.87 3.47 -17.26
CA VAL A 26 -5.45 3.30 -16.88
C VAL A 26 -5.16 1.89 -16.39
N GLY A 27 -6.13 1.31 -15.66
CA GLY A 27 -6.00 -0.03 -15.11
C GLY A 27 -7.31 -0.56 -14.54
N MET A 28 -7.42 -1.88 -14.52
CA MET A 28 -8.50 -2.61 -13.85
C MET A 28 -7.89 -3.31 -12.64
N GLY A 29 -8.22 -2.83 -11.44
CA GLY A 29 -7.80 -3.45 -10.19
C GLY A 29 -8.86 -4.44 -9.68
N ALA A 30 -8.54 -5.17 -8.62
CA ALA A 30 -9.48 -6.09 -7.97
C ALA A 30 -10.75 -5.41 -7.39
N PHE A 31 -10.75 -4.07 -7.27
CA PHE A 31 -11.77 -3.30 -6.54
C PHE A 31 -12.42 -2.18 -7.37
N GLY A 32 -12.10 -2.09 -8.66
CA GLY A 32 -12.69 -1.07 -9.52
C GLY A 32 -11.87 -0.77 -10.76
N LEU A 33 -12.53 -0.07 -11.69
CA LEU A 33 -11.89 0.50 -12.86
C LEU A 33 -11.32 1.88 -12.49
N VAL A 34 -10.06 2.12 -12.83
CA VAL A 34 -9.40 3.41 -12.67
C VAL A 34 -9.28 4.05 -14.05
N CYS A 35 -9.79 5.27 -14.18
CA CYS A 35 -9.63 6.09 -15.36
C CYS A 35 -8.80 7.33 -15.03
N SER A 36 -7.91 7.73 -15.94
CA SER A 36 -7.40 9.10 -15.96
C SER A 36 -8.49 10.03 -16.48
N ALA A 37 -8.48 11.28 -16.02
CA ALA A 37 -9.36 12.34 -16.51
C ALA A 37 -8.65 13.69 -16.41
N ARG A 38 -9.15 14.69 -17.14
CA ARG A 38 -8.76 16.08 -16.97
C ARG A 38 -9.71 16.75 -15.97
N ASP A 39 -9.18 17.25 -14.86
CA ASP A 39 -9.92 18.12 -13.96
C ASP A 39 -9.99 19.53 -14.55
N GLN A 40 -11.18 19.97 -14.93
CA GLN A 40 -11.45 21.25 -15.56
C GLN A 40 -11.29 22.44 -14.61
N LEU A 41 -11.32 22.22 -13.29
CA LEU A 41 -11.11 23.30 -12.32
C LEU A 41 -9.64 23.58 -12.09
N THR A 42 -8.85 22.53 -11.86
CA THR A 42 -7.41 22.66 -11.56
C THR A 42 -6.54 22.62 -12.81
N ASN A 43 -7.11 22.21 -13.95
CA ASN A 43 -6.40 21.94 -15.19
C ASN A 43 -5.26 20.92 -14.98
N GLN A 44 -5.48 19.94 -14.10
CA GLN A 44 -4.55 18.84 -13.81
C GLN A 44 -5.12 17.51 -14.29
N ASN A 45 -4.23 16.55 -14.57
CA ASN A 45 -4.64 15.18 -14.83
C ASN A 45 -4.80 14.44 -13.51
N VAL A 46 -5.92 13.74 -13.37
CA VAL A 46 -6.29 13.02 -12.14
C VAL A 46 -6.59 11.56 -12.44
N ALA A 47 -6.47 10.71 -11.43
CA ALA A 47 -6.92 9.32 -11.46
C ALA A 47 -8.25 9.22 -10.71
N ILE A 48 -9.27 8.66 -11.37
CA ILE A 48 -10.60 8.45 -10.83
C ILE A 48 -10.84 6.95 -10.68
N LYS A 49 -10.88 6.49 -9.43
CA LYS A 49 -11.22 5.10 -9.07
C LYS A 49 -12.72 5.01 -8.76
N LYS A 50 -13.44 4.24 -9.57
CA LYS A 50 -14.85 3.92 -9.31
C LYS A 50 -14.98 2.71 -8.39
N ILE A 51 -15.64 2.87 -7.25
CA ILE A 51 -16.10 1.79 -6.38
C ILE A 51 -17.54 1.44 -6.75
N MET A 52 -17.73 0.24 -7.30
CA MET A 52 -19.04 -0.22 -7.75
C MET A 52 -19.83 -0.84 -6.61
N LYS A 53 -21.10 -0.42 -6.46
CA LYS A 53 -22.05 -0.96 -5.47
C LYS A 53 -21.45 -1.10 -4.06
N PRO A 54 -20.82 -0.04 -3.50
CA PRO A 54 -20.13 -0.11 -2.21
C PRO A 54 -21.04 -0.57 -1.07
N PHE A 55 -22.35 -0.33 -1.20
CA PHE A 55 -23.39 -0.66 -0.22
C PHE A 55 -24.05 -2.03 -0.43
N SER A 56 -23.52 -2.90 -1.29
CA SER A 56 -24.12 -4.23 -1.54
C SER A 56 -24.01 -5.19 -0.34
N THR A 57 -22.99 -5.05 0.50
CA THR A 57 -22.79 -5.85 1.72
C THR A 57 -22.16 -5.00 2.82
N PRO A 58 -22.39 -5.31 4.11
CA PRO A 58 -21.72 -4.62 5.23
C PRO A 58 -20.19 -4.66 5.13
N VAL A 59 -19.63 -5.78 4.67
CA VAL A 59 -18.18 -5.96 4.50
C VAL A 59 -17.61 -4.97 3.48
N LEU A 60 -18.26 -4.82 2.33
CA LEU A 60 -17.83 -3.89 1.29
C LEU A 60 -18.01 -2.43 1.72
N ALA A 61 -19.12 -2.12 2.41
CA ALA A 61 -19.40 -0.77 2.91
C ALA A 61 -18.36 -0.33 3.95
N LYS A 62 -18.09 -1.19 4.95
CA LYS A 62 -17.04 -0.98 5.96
C LYS A 62 -15.65 -0.80 5.33
N ARG A 63 -15.34 -1.60 4.31
CA ARG A 63 -14.07 -1.50 3.59
C ARG A 63 -13.93 -0.18 2.83
N THR A 64 -14.98 0.25 2.14
CA THR A 64 -14.99 1.53 1.41
C THR A 64 -14.90 2.70 2.37
N TYR A 65 -15.61 2.63 3.51
CA TYR A 65 -15.51 3.63 4.58
C TYR A 65 -14.10 3.74 5.14
N ARG A 66 -13.44 2.60 5.38
CA ARG A 66 -12.04 2.56 5.82
C ARG A 66 -11.10 3.22 4.82
N GLU A 67 -11.24 2.90 3.53
CA GLU A 67 -10.42 3.48 2.47
C GLU A 67 -10.58 5.00 2.42
N LEU A 68 -11.82 5.50 2.51
CA LEU A 68 -12.11 6.94 2.61
C LEU A 68 -11.42 7.58 3.82
N LYS A 69 -11.60 7.02 5.02
CA LYS A 69 -10.99 7.57 6.24
C LYS A 69 -9.46 7.63 6.13
N LEU A 70 -8.83 6.58 5.61
CA LEU A 70 -7.37 6.52 5.46
C LEU A 70 -6.86 7.54 4.44
N LEU A 71 -7.51 7.66 3.28
CA LEU A 71 -7.13 8.64 2.25
C LEU A 71 -7.34 10.10 2.70
N LYS A 72 -8.29 10.34 3.62
CA LYS A 72 -8.47 11.65 4.27
C LYS A 72 -7.37 11.93 5.32
N HIS A 73 -6.99 10.93 6.11
CA HIS A 73 -6.05 11.06 7.22
C HIS A 73 -4.59 11.16 6.78
N LEU A 74 -4.17 10.31 5.84
CA LEU A 74 -2.76 10.21 5.46
C LEU A 74 -2.40 11.31 4.46
N LYS A 75 -1.52 12.23 4.88
CA LYS A 75 -1.03 13.36 4.07
C LYS A 75 0.50 13.36 4.07
N HIS A 76 1.08 12.79 3.02
CA HIS A 76 2.53 12.64 2.89
C HIS A 76 2.91 12.55 1.41
N GLU A 77 4.07 13.09 1.01
CA GLU A 77 4.47 13.15 -0.40
C GLU A 77 4.60 11.75 -1.02
N ASN A 78 5.10 10.77 -0.26
CA ASN A 78 5.22 9.38 -0.71
C ASN A 78 3.99 8.49 -0.44
N VAL A 79 2.83 9.08 -0.13
CA VAL A 79 1.55 8.38 0.06
C VAL A 79 0.48 9.03 -0.81
N ILE A 80 -0.31 8.23 -1.52
CA ILE A 80 -1.37 8.76 -2.36
C ILE A 80 -2.38 9.55 -1.52
N SER A 81 -2.75 10.75 -1.99
CA SER A 81 -3.68 11.63 -1.29
C SER A 81 -4.98 11.78 -2.07
N LEU A 82 -6.09 11.87 -1.35
CA LEU A 82 -7.39 12.24 -1.93
C LEU A 82 -7.37 13.69 -2.39
N SER A 83 -7.83 13.94 -3.61
CA SER A 83 -8.02 15.27 -4.20
C SER A 83 -9.50 15.66 -4.31
N ASP A 84 -10.38 14.68 -4.53
CA ASP A 84 -11.84 14.86 -4.52
C ASP A 84 -12.51 13.50 -4.24
N ILE A 85 -13.74 13.53 -3.75
CA ILE A 85 -14.62 12.38 -3.64
C ILE A 85 -16.07 12.78 -3.93
N PHE A 86 -16.76 11.98 -4.72
CA PHE A 86 -18.19 12.19 -4.98
C PHE A 86 -18.98 10.89 -5.10
N ILE A 87 -20.29 11.01 -4.94
CA ILE A 87 -21.26 9.92 -5.04
C ILE A 87 -22.15 10.19 -6.25
N SER A 88 -22.31 9.20 -7.12
CA SER A 88 -23.17 9.32 -8.30
C SER A 88 -24.64 9.05 -7.98
N PRO A 89 -25.57 9.36 -8.91
CA PRO A 89 -26.99 9.03 -8.77
C PRO A 89 -27.27 7.53 -8.55
N LEU A 90 -26.42 6.64 -9.08
CA LEU A 90 -26.49 5.19 -8.82
C LEU A 90 -25.82 4.75 -7.51
N GLU A 91 -25.43 5.70 -6.66
CA GLU A 91 -24.78 5.46 -5.37
C GLU A 91 -23.43 4.74 -5.47
N ASP A 92 -22.77 4.83 -6.63
CA ASP A 92 -21.38 4.47 -6.78
C ASP A 92 -20.49 5.60 -6.23
N ILE A 93 -19.31 5.25 -5.74
CA ILE A 93 -18.36 6.21 -5.14
C ILE A 93 -17.15 6.35 -6.03
N TYR A 94 -16.70 7.59 -6.20
CA TYR A 94 -15.55 7.92 -7.03
C TYR A 94 -14.51 8.60 -6.16
N PHE A 95 -13.37 7.94 -5.97
CA PHE A 95 -12.19 8.55 -5.38
C PHE A 95 -11.37 9.20 -6.48
N VAL A 96 -11.04 10.47 -6.32
CA VAL A 96 -10.17 11.22 -7.23
C VAL A 96 -8.86 11.48 -6.52
N THR A 97 -7.76 11.06 -7.15
CA THR A 97 -6.40 11.29 -6.66
C THR A 97 -5.57 11.91 -7.78
N GLU A 98 -4.35 12.31 -7.45
CA GLU A 98 -3.34 12.61 -8.47
C GLU A 98 -3.11 11.41 -9.41
N LEU A 99 -2.81 11.70 -10.67
CA LEU A 99 -2.44 10.71 -11.67
C LEU A 99 -0.91 10.57 -11.72
N LEU A 100 -0.42 9.36 -11.48
CA LEU A 100 0.98 9.00 -11.73
C LEU A 100 1.13 8.25 -13.04
N GLY A 101 2.32 8.36 -13.65
CA GLY A 101 2.57 7.88 -15.01
C GLY A 101 2.56 6.35 -15.14
N THR A 102 3.06 5.63 -14.14
CA THR A 102 3.10 4.16 -14.13
C THR A 102 3.12 3.61 -12.70
N ASP A 103 3.12 2.29 -12.57
CA ASP A 103 3.44 1.58 -11.33
C ASP A 103 4.81 0.88 -11.45
N LEU A 104 5.40 0.55 -10.31
CA LEU A 104 6.72 -0.09 -10.24
C LEU A 104 6.71 -1.49 -10.88
N HIS A 105 5.58 -2.21 -10.85
CA HIS A 105 5.46 -3.52 -11.51
C HIS A 105 5.65 -3.42 -13.03
N ARG A 106 4.94 -2.47 -13.67
CA ARG A 106 5.08 -2.17 -15.10
C ARG A 106 6.49 -1.69 -15.43
N LEU A 107 7.07 -0.84 -14.58
CA LEU A 107 8.43 -0.33 -14.77
C LEU A 107 9.47 -1.46 -14.75
N LEU A 108 9.41 -2.35 -13.76
CA LEU A 108 10.31 -3.51 -13.62
C LEU A 108 10.17 -4.53 -14.76
N THR A 109 8.96 -4.67 -15.32
CA THR A 109 8.73 -5.55 -16.47
C THR A 109 9.30 -4.97 -17.76
N SER A 110 9.40 -3.64 -17.86
CA SER A 110 9.83 -2.95 -19.08
C SER A 110 11.36 -2.89 -19.25
N ARG A 111 12.09 -2.61 -18.16
CA ARG A 111 13.56 -2.45 -18.18
C ARG A 111 14.17 -2.68 -16.79
N PRO A 112 15.44 -3.14 -16.72
CA PRO A 112 16.20 -3.11 -15.48
C PRO A 112 16.37 -1.68 -14.94
N LEU A 113 16.35 -1.53 -13.62
CA LEU A 113 16.57 -0.25 -12.95
C LEU A 113 18.06 -0.01 -12.71
N GLU A 114 18.50 1.24 -12.86
CA GLU A 114 19.86 1.64 -12.48
C GLU A 114 19.96 1.76 -10.96
N LYS A 115 21.16 1.53 -10.41
CA LYS A 115 21.41 1.46 -8.96
C LYS A 115 20.92 2.69 -8.20
N GLN A 116 21.10 3.88 -8.77
CA GLN A 116 20.67 5.15 -8.18
C GLN A 116 19.14 5.23 -8.06
N PHE A 117 18.40 4.80 -9.08
CA PHE A 117 16.93 4.74 -9.01
C PHE A 117 16.45 3.73 -7.97
N ILE A 118 17.11 2.57 -7.85
CA ILE A 118 16.77 1.57 -6.82
C ILE A 118 16.93 2.17 -5.42
N GLN A 119 18.04 2.86 -5.16
CA GLN A 119 18.32 3.51 -3.89
C GLN A 119 17.30 4.61 -3.59
N TYR A 120 16.98 5.46 -4.58
CA TYR A 120 16.00 6.54 -4.42
C TYR A 120 14.57 6.04 -4.23
N PHE A 121 14.14 5.01 -4.98
CA PHE A 121 12.83 4.39 -4.78
C PHE A 121 12.74 3.71 -3.41
N LEU A 122 13.78 3.01 -2.96
CA LEU A 122 13.78 2.43 -1.62
C LEU A 122 13.68 3.50 -0.54
N TYR A 123 14.42 4.60 -0.66
CA TYR A 123 14.32 5.75 0.24
C TYR A 123 12.87 6.24 0.35
N GLN A 124 12.22 6.52 -0.79
CA GLN A 124 10.85 7.01 -0.81
C GLN A 124 9.84 6.00 -0.23
N ILE A 125 10.02 4.70 -0.47
CA ILE A 125 9.18 3.65 0.15
C ILE A 125 9.38 3.66 1.67
N MET A 126 10.62 3.71 2.17
CA MET A 126 10.89 3.73 3.61
C MET A 126 10.36 5.01 4.27
N ARG A 127 10.50 6.17 3.62
CA ARG A 127 9.97 7.46 4.07
C ARG A 127 8.45 7.42 4.18
N GLY A 128 7.76 6.93 3.15
CA GLY A 128 6.31 6.72 3.18
C GLY A 128 5.86 5.73 4.27
N LEU A 129 6.58 4.61 4.44
CA LEU A 129 6.27 3.64 5.50
C LEU A 129 6.50 4.20 6.91
N LYS A 130 7.56 4.97 7.15
CA LYS A 130 7.79 5.66 8.43
C LYS A 130 6.57 6.50 8.82
N TYR A 131 6.06 7.31 7.89
CA TYR A 131 4.87 8.12 8.10
C TYR A 131 3.63 7.24 8.39
N VAL A 132 3.33 6.27 7.53
CA VAL A 132 2.16 5.37 7.69
C VAL A 132 2.20 4.60 9.02
N HIS A 133 3.38 4.07 9.39
CA HIS A 133 3.58 3.32 10.62
C HIS A 133 3.45 4.20 11.86
N SER A 134 3.92 5.45 11.80
CA SER A 134 3.74 6.40 12.91
C SER A 134 2.27 6.76 13.16
N ALA A 135 1.43 6.72 12.12
CA ALA A 135 -0.02 6.86 12.22
C ALA A 135 -0.71 5.62 12.82
N GLY A 136 0.02 4.54 13.12
CA GLY A 136 -0.56 3.28 13.58
C GLY A 136 -1.32 2.54 12.47
N VAL A 137 -0.94 2.75 11.21
CA VAL A 137 -1.51 2.07 10.04
C VAL A 137 -0.51 1.02 9.54
N VAL A 138 -1.01 -0.16 9.19
CA VAL A 138 -0.24 -1.23 8.53
C VAL A 138 -0.82 -1.43 7.14
N HIS A 139 0.01 -1.36 6.09
CA HIS A 139 -0.43 -1.44 4.70
C HIS A 139 -0.90 -2.84 4.32
N ARG A 140 -0.15 -3.89 4.70
CA ARG A 140 -0.44 -5.34 4.56
C ARG A 140 -0.51 -5.93 3.14
N ASP A 141 -0.62 -5.12 2.09
CA ASP A 141 -0.59 -5.60 0.69
C ASP A 141 0.43 -4.82 -0.15
N LEU A 142 1.57 -4.46 0.44
CA LEU A 142 2.61 -3.73 -0.25
C LEU A 142 3.23 -4.63 -1.33
N LYS A 143 3.20 -4.16 -2.58
CA LYS A 143 3.68 -4.86 -3.78
C LYS A 143 3.96 -3.85 -4.89
N PRO A 144 4.75 -4.18 -5.92
CA PRO A 144 5.16 -3.21 -6.94
C PRO A 144 3.99 -2.52 -7.68
N SER A 145 2.83 -3.18 -7.84
CA SER A 145 1.65 -2.55 -8.46
C SER A 145 0.97 -1.49 -7.58
N ASN A 146 1.28 -1.44 -6.29
CA ASN A 146 0.76 -0.47 -5.33
C ASN A 146 1.78 0.64 -5.03
N ILE A 147 2.85 0.68 -5.83
CA ILE A 147 3.89 1.69 -5.81
C ILE A 147 3.80 2.45 -7.13
N LEU A 148 3.21 3.63 -7.09
CA LEU A 148 3.03 4.48 -8.26
C LEU A 148 4.28 5.36 -8.45
N VAL A 149 4.66 5.62 -9.70
CA VAL A 149 5.85 6.39 -10.06
C VAL A 149 5.52 7.38 -11.19
N ASN A 150 6.02 8.61 -11.10
CA ASN A 150 5.89 9.62 -12.15
C ASN A 150 7.19 9.77 -12.99
N GLU A 151 7.18 10.67 -13.97
CA GLU A 151 8.32 10.91 -14.87
C GLU A 151 9.55 11.49 -14.16
N ASN A 152 9.36 12.16 -13.03
CA ASN A 152 10.41 12.72 -12.18
C ASN A 152 11.01 11.69 -11.21
N CYS A 153 10.55 10.44 -11.26
CA CYS A 153 10.91 9.38 -10.31
C CYS A 153 10.40 9.62 -8.88
N ASP A 154 9.37 10.46 -8.70
CA ASP A 154 8.65 10.55 -7.43
C ASP A 154 7.71 9.35 -7.29
N LEU A 155 7.63 8.83 -6.08
CA LEU A 155 6.95 7.59 -5.75
C LEU A 155 5.86 7.82 -4.73
N LYS A 156 4.69 7.19 -4.95
CA LYS A 156 3.58 7.16 -4.00
C LYS A 156 3.05 5.77 -3.72
N ILE A 157 2.92 5.44 -2.44
CA ILE A 157 2.27 4.22 -1.97
C ILE A 157 0.75 4.40 -2.08
N CYS A 158 0.05 3.42 -2.66
CA CYS A 158 -1.40 3.46 -2.85
C CYS A 158 -2.10 2.15 -2.44
N ASP A 159 -3.43 2.16 -2.47
CA ASP A 159 -4.31 1.02 -2.17
C ASP A 159 -4.21 0.49 -0.72
N PHE A 160 -4.67 1.32 0.21
CA PHE A 160 -4.84 0.99 1.62
C PHE A 160 -6.12 0.19 1.90
N GLY A 161 -6.79 -0.37 0.87
CA GLY A 161 -8.07 -1.05 1.02
C GLY A 161 -8.03 -2.31 1.90
N LEU A 162 -6.84 -2.81 2.23
CA LEU A 162 -6.59 -3.93 3.15
C LEU A 162 -5.89 -3.53 4.45
N ALA A 163 -5.60 -2.24 4.63
CA ALA A 163 -4.98 -1.73 5.86
C ALA A 163 -5.93 -1.94 7.04
N ARG A 164 -5.40 -2.33 8.21
CA ARG A 164 -6.16 -2.58 9.45
C ARG A 164 -5.22 -2.75 10.65
N ILE A 165 -5.73 -2.54 11.86
CA ILE A 165 -5.08 -2.98 13.10
C ILE A 165 -5.10 -4.51 13.23
N GLN A 166 -4.10 -5.04 13.96
CA GLN A 166 -3.94 -6.41 14.45
C GLN A 166 -5.24 -7.25 14.37
N ASP A 167 -5.28 -8.20 13.44
CA ASP A 167 -6.42 -9.12 13.29
C ASP A 167 -5.89 -10.54 13.04
N PRO A 168 -6.04 -11.47 14.01
CA PRO A 168 -5.61 -12.86 13.89
C PRO A 168 -6.42 -13.67 12.86
N GLN A 169 -7.60 -13.19 12.47
CA GLN A 169 -8.43 -13.88 11.49
C GLN A 169 -8.11 -13.32 10.10
N MET A 170 -7.52 -14.15 9.25
CA MET A 170 -8.03 -14.41 7.90
C MET A 170 -7.13 -15.43 7.18
N THR A 171 -7.75 -16.55 6.82
CA THR A 171 -7.44 -17.35 5.63
C THR A 171 -8.24 -16.74 4.45
N GLY A 172 -7.62 -16.56 3.27
CA GLY A 172 -8.37 -16.05 2.12
C GLY A 172 -7.52 -15.61 0.94
N TYR A 173 -7.77 -16.25 -0.20
CA TYR A 173 -6.97 -16.31 -1.42
C TYR A 173 -7.36 -15.16 -2.39
N VAL A 174 -6.71 -13.98 -2.36
CA VAL A 174 -7.10 -12.89 -3.31
C VAL A 174 -5.97 -11.93 -3.77
N SER A 175 -4.68 -12.19 -3.52
CA SER A 175 -3.60 -11.31 -4.02
C SER A 175 -2.31 -12.08 -4.25
N THR A 176 -1.40 -11.49 -5.03
CA THR A 176 -0.05 -12.01 -5.28
C THR A 176 0.69 -12.17 -3.96
N ARG A 177 0.98 -13.41 -3.55
CA ARG A 177 1.55 -13.74 -2.24
C ARG A 177 3.05 -13.49 -2.10
N TYR A 178 3.72 -13.10 -3.19
CA TYR A 178 5.19 -13.05 -3.29
C TYR A 178 5.83 -12.09 -2.28
N TYR A 179 5.10 -11.06 -1.85
CA TYR A 179 5.55 -10.01 -0.95
C TYR A 179 5.06 -10.20 0.49
N ARG A 180 4.28 -11.24 0.78
CA ARG A 180 3.72 -11.47 2.13
C ARG A 180 4.79 -12.01 3.06
N ALA A 181 4.82 -11.47 4.27
CA ALA A 181 5.69 -11.93 5.33
C ALA A 181 5.35 -13.37 5.78
N PRO A 182 6.34 -14.19 6.18
CA PRO A 182 6.11 -15.59 6.56
C PRO A 182 5.13 -15.72 7.73
N GLU A 183 5.14 -14.78 8.68
CA GLU A 183 4.22 -14.75 9.82
C GLU A 183 2.74 -14.63 9.43
N ILE A 184 2.43 -13.93 8.34
CA ILE A 184 1.07 -13.82 7.79
C ILE A 184 0.63 -15.18 7.24
N MET A 185 1.55 -15.89 6.58
CA MET A 185 1.25 -17.19 5.99
C MET A 185 1.13 -18.30 7.04
N LEU A 186 1.83 -18.16 8.17
CA LEU A 186 1.87 -19.13 9.26
C LEU A 186 0.87 -18.81 10.39
N THR A 187 0.04 -17.77 10.25
CA THR A 187 -0.96 -17.36 11.25
C THR A 187 -0.35 -17.12 12.64
N TRP A 188 0.79 -16.42 12.71
CA TRP A 188 1.36 -16.04 14.02
C TRP A 188 0.42 -15.04 14.71
N GLN A 189 0.22 -15.23 16.01
CA GLN A 189 -0.92 -14.67 16.74
C GLN A 189 -1.03 -13.13 16.71
N LYS A 190 0.05 -12.41 16.38
CA LYS A 190 0.08 -10.95 16.27
C LYS A 190 1.15 -10.54 15.26
N TYR A 191 0.75 -9.80 14.23
CA TYR A 191 1.65 -9.15 13.28
C TYR A 191 1.30 -7.66 13.24
N ASP A 192 2.33 -6.82 13.15
CA ASP A 192 2.22 -5.36 13.24
C ASP A 192 2.83 -4.72 11.98
N VAL A 193 3.36 -3.51 12.09
CA VAL A 193 4.01 -2.74 11.02
C VAL A 193 5.17 -3.47 10.31
N GLU A 194 5.80 -4.45 10.96
CA GLU A 194 7.01 -5.10 10.43
C GLU A 194 6.73 -5.95 9.19
N VAL A 195 5.48 -6.37 8.96
CA VAL A 195 5.11 -7.11 7.75
C VAL A 195 5.33 -6.29 6.48
N ASP A 196 5.15 -4.97 6.56
CA ASP A 196 5.37 -4.07 5.43
C ASP A 196 6.86 -3.93 5.13
N ILE A 197 7.73 -4.03 6.15
CA ILE A 197 9.19 -4.05 5.95
C ILE A 197 9.62 -5.30 5.20
N TRP A 198 9.04 -6.47 5.52
CA TRP A 198 9.29 -7.68 4.73
C TRP A 198 8.87 -7.49 3.28
N SER A 199 7.66 -6.95 3.05
CA SER A 199 7.17 -6.67 1.70
C SER A 199 8.09 -5.71 0.96
N ALA A 200 8.55 -4.64 1.61
CA ALA A 200 9.52 -3.71 1.04
C ALA A 200 10.87 -4.37 0.76
N GLY A 201 11.33 -5.31 1.60
CA GLY A 201 12.52 -6.11 1.34
C GLY A 201 12.37 -7.00 0.09
N CYS A 202 11.21 -7.62 -0.10
CA CYS A 202 10.89 -8.36 -1.32
C CYS A 202 10.87 -7.45 -2.57
N ILE A 203 10.30 -6.24 -2.45
CA ILE A 203 10.30 -5.24 -3.54
C ILE A 203 11.73 -4.79 -3.84
N PHE A 204 12.53 -4.50 -2.82
CA PHE A 204 13.92 -4.11 -2.97
C PHE A 204 14.75 -5.18 -3.68
N ALA A 205 14.61 -6.44 -3.26
CA ALA A 205 15.23 -7.58 -3.94
C ALA A 205 14.80 -7.71 -5.41
N GLU A 206 13.51 -7.47 -5.70
CA GLU A 206 13.01 -7.49 -7.07
C GLU A 206 13.54 -6.31 -7.90
N MET A 207 13.71 -5.12 -7.31
CA MET A 207 14.37 -4.00 -7.98
C MET A 207 15.83 -4.31 -8.31
N LEU A 208 16.54 -5.03 -7.44
CA LEU A 208 17.95 -5.43 -7.65
C LEU A 208 18.11 -6.51 -8.74
N GLU A 209 17.18 -7.47 -8.82
CA GLU A 209 17.30 -8.65 -9.69
C GLU A 209 16.44 -8.56 -10.97
N GLY A 210 15.44 -7.67 -11.00
CA GLY A 210 14.46 -7.55 -12.08
C GLY A 210 13.39 -8.64 -12.09
N LYS A 211 13.30 -9.49 -11.06
CA LYS A 211 12.28 -10.54 -10.94
C LYS A 211 11.89 -10.80 -9.47
N PRO A 212 10.66 -11.26 -9.20
CA PRO A 212 10.20 -11.49 -7.83
C PRO A 212 11.11 -12.44 -7.05
N LEU A 213 11.41 -12.09 -5.79
CA LEU A 213 12.31 -12.86 -4.93
C LEU A 213 11.75 -14.24 -4.56
N PHE A 214 10.45 -14.30 -4.24
CA PHE A 214 9.77 -15.49 -3.76
C PHE A 214 8.48 -15.77 -4.56
N PRO A 215 8.57 -16.33 -5.79
CA PRO A 215 7.41 -16.56 -6.65
C PRO A 215 6.70 -17.90 -6.35
N GLY A 216 6.06 -18.01 -5.18
CA GLY A 216 5.42 -19.25 -4.72
C GLY A 216 4.01 -19.51 -5.26
N LYS A 217 3.79 -20.74 -5.73
CA LYS A 217 2.53 -21.20 -6.36
C LYS A 217 1.35 -21.26 -5.38
N ASP A 218 1.63 -21.60 -4.13
CA ASP A 218 0.68 -21.70 -3.02
C ASP A 218 1.40 -21.37 -1.69
N HIS A 219 0.70 -21.41 -0.56
CA HIS A 219 1.28 -21.06 0.74
C HIS A 219 2.43 -21.97 1.18
N VAL A 220 2.34 -23.27 0.88
CA VAL A 220 3.35 -24.26 1.23
C VAL A 220 4.60 -24.06 0.38
N ASN A 221 4.42 -23.90 -0.93
CA ASN A 221 5.52 -23.65 -1.86
C ASN A 221 6.19 -22.29 -1.60
N GLN A 222 5.42 -21.24 -1.33
CA GLN A 222 5.95 -19.92 -0.96
C GLN A 222 6.87 -20.03 0.28
N PHE A 223 6.44 -20.75 1.32
CA PHE A 223 7.25 -20.93 2.51
C PHE A 223 8.51 -21.78 2.23
N SER A 224 8.39 -22.82 1.40
CA SER A 224 9.56 -23.59 0.95
C SER A 224 10.59 -22.70 0.28
N ILE A 225 10.20 -21.86 -0.69
CA ILE A 225 11.13 -20.98 -1.41
C ILE A 225 11.80 -19.98 -0.46
N ILE A 226 11.07 -19.44 0.52
CA ILE A 226 11.65 -18.57 1.56
C ILE A 226 12.76 -19.31 2.32
N THR A 227 12.48 -20.54 2.78
CA THR A 227 13.48 -21.35 3.52
C THR A 227 14.63 -21.87 2.66
N GLU A 228 14.49 -21.95 1.33
CA GLU A 228 15.60 -22.27 0.41
C GLU A 228 16.67 -21.21 0.44
N LEU A 229 16.27 -19.94 0.53
CA LEU A 229 17.19 -18.81 0.52
C LEU A 229 17.66 -18.46 1.94
N LEU A 230 16.72 -18.28 2.87
CA LEU A 230 17.00 -17.76 4.21
C LEU A 230 17.35 -18.85 5.24
N GLY A 231 17.25 -20.12 4.85
CA GLY A 231 17.39 -21.25 5.75
C GLY A 231 16.12 -21.54 6.54
N THR A 232 16.17 -22.58 7.38
CA THR A 232 15.08 -22.90 8.31
C THR A 232 14.92 -21.78 9.35
N PRO A 233 13.68 -21.39 9.73
CA PRO A 233 13.50 -20.40 10.77
C PRO A 233 14.16 -20.86 12.09
N PRO A 234 14.75 -19.95 12.86
CA PRO A 234 15.28 -20.25 14.19
C PRO A 234 14.25 -20.89 15.13
N ASP A 235 14.70 -21.72 16.08
CA ASP A 235 13.81 -22.43 17.00
C ASP A 235 12.97 -21.48 17.88
N ASP A 236 13.53 -20.33 18.29
CA ASP A 236 12.79 -19.29 19.03
C ASP A 236 11.62 -18.76 18.20
N VAL A 237 11.80 -18.59 16.90
CA VAL A 237 10.73 -18.20 15.96
C VAL A 237 9.71 -19.33 15.81
N ILE A 238 10.15 -20.57 15.57
CA ILE A 238 9.26 -21.74 15.40
C ILE A 238 8.36 -21.94 16.62
N ASN A 239 8.89 -21.71 17.82
CA ASN A 239 8.15 -21.87 19.07
C ASN A 239 7.05 -20.80 19.28
N THR A 240 7.02 -19.73 18.48
CA THR A 240 5.94 -18.73 18.50
C THR A 240 4.74 -19.09 17.61
N ILE A 241 4.85 -20.16 16.80
CA ILE A 241 3.75 -20.62 15.93
C ILE A 241 2.59 -21.12 16.80
N ALA A 242 1.45 -20.44 16.76
CA ALA A 242 0.28 -20.79 17.55
C ALA A 242 -0.53 -21.98 16.99
N SER A 243 -0.54 -22.16 15.67
CA SER A 243 -1.27 -23.25 15.02
C SER A 243 -0.46 -24.55 15.08
N GLU A 244 -0.98 -25.57 15.76
CA GLU A 244 -0.34 -26.89 15.84
C GLU A 244 -0.10 -27.51 14.45
N ASN A 245 -1.06 -27.36 13.54
CA ASN A 245 -0.94 -27.90 12.18
C ASN A 245 0.21 -27.21 11.43
N THR A 246 0.31 -25.89 11.56
CA THR A 246 1.40 -25.11 10.95
C THR A 246 2.74 -25.48 11.58
N LEU A 247 2.79 -25.66 12.90
CA LEU A 247 4.01 -26.05 13.61
C LEU A 247 4.49 -27.44 13.15
N ARG A 248 3.58 -28.42 13.02
CA ARG A 248 3.90 -29.76 12.50
C ARG A 248 4.42 -29.68 11.06
N PHE A 249 3.77 -28.87 10.21
CA PHE A 249 4.23 -28.65 8.84
C PHE A 249 5.65 -28.05 8.81
N VAL A 250 5.92 -26.96 9.53
CA VAL A 250 7.24 -26.32 9.57
C VAL A 250 8.31 -27.30 10.09
N LYS A 251 8.01 -28.07 11.14
CA LYS A 251 8.92 -29.10 11.68
C LYS A 251 9.15 -30.29 10.75
N SER A 252 8.23 -30.55 9.81
CA SER A 252 8.36 -31.62 8.82
C SER A 252 9.25 -31.25 7.63
N LEU A 253 9.53 -29.96 7.42
CA LEU A 253 10.36 -29.50 6.31
C LEU A 253 11.84 -29.88 6.54
N PRO A 254 12.60 -30.16 5.46
CA PRO A 254 14.04 -30.39 5.57
C PRO A 254 14.74 -29.18 6.20
N LYS A 255 15.69 -29.44 7.10
CA LYS A 255 16.58 -28.38 7.61
C LYS A 255 17.43 -27.84 6.46
N ARG A 256 17.51 -26.51 6.37
CA ARG A 256 18.24 -25.78 5.33
C ARG A 256 19.13 -24.73 5.98
N GLU A 257 20.37 -24.64 5.49
CA GLU A 257 21.28 -23.57 5.89
C GLU A 257 20.96 -22.29 5.13
N ARG A 258 21.18 -21.15 5.79
CA ARG A 258 21.01 -19.83 5.18
C ARG A 258 22.05 -19.63 4.07
N GLN A 259 21.59 -19.23 2.89
CA GLN A 259 22.48 -18.83 1.81
C GLN A 259 22.85 -17.34 1.97
N PRO A 260 24.14 -16.97 1.89
CA PRO A 260 24.53 -15.56 1.89
C PRO A 260 23.87 -14.80 0.73
N LEU A 261 23.17 -13.69 1.00
CA LEU A 261 22.44 -12.98 -0.06
C LEU A 261 23.40 -12.42 -1.14
N LYS A 262 24.65 -12.12 -0.79
CA LYS A 262 25.71 -11.75 -1.74
C LYS A 262 25.93 -12.76 -2.87
N ASN A 263 25.68 -14.05 -2.63
CA ASN A 263 25.84 -15.10 -3.65
C ASN A 263 24.70 -15.04 -4.68
N LYS A 264 23.53 -14.57 -4.28
CA LYS A 264 22.37 -14.36 -5.14
C LYS A 264 22.50 -13.03 -5.90
N PHE A 265 22.78 -11.94 -5.18
CA PHE A 265 22.87 -10.58 -5.73
C PHE A 265 24.32 -10.18 -6.03
N LYS A 266 24.99 -10.91 -6.94
CA LYS A 266 26.45 -10.78 -7.17
C LYS A 266 26.92 -9.39 -7.59
N ASN A 267 26.04 -8.61 -8.23
CA ASN A 267 26.36 -7.29 -8.78
C ASN A 267 25.83 -6.13 -7.92
N ALA A 268 25.15 -6.44 -6.81
CA ALA A 268 24.59 -5.45 -5.91
C ALA A 268 25.66 -4.84 -5.00
N ASP A 269 25.38 -3.63 -4.52
CA ASP A 269 26.22 -2.95 -3.55
C ASP A 269 26.27 -3.77 -2.22
N PRO A 270 27.43 -3.94 -1.57
CA PRO A 270 27.51 -4.60 -0.27
C PRO A 270 26.57 -4.00 0.79
N SER A 271 26.40 -2.67 0.80
CA SER A 271 25.48 -1.98 1.73
C SER A 271 24.01 -2.23 1.39
N ALA A 272 23.67 -2.39 0.11
CA ALA A 272 22.33 -2.82 -0.32
C ALA A 272 22.01 -4.23 0.20
N ILE A 273 22.99 -5.13 0.12
CA ILE A 273 22.86 -6.51 0.60
C ILE A 273 22.70 -6.52 2.13
N ASP A 274 23.49 -5.74 2.87
CA ASP A 274 23.37 -5.64 4.34
C ASP A 274 21.98 -5.16 4.75
N LEU A 275 21.48 -4.08 4.13
CA LEU A 275 20.13 -3.59 4.41
C LEU A 275 19.06 -4.66 4.11
N LEU A 276 19.17 -5.33 2.96
CA LEU A 276 18.24 -6.39 2.57
C LEU A 276 18.26 -7.56 3.56
N GLU A 277 19.42 -7.93 4.10
CA GLU A 277 19.55 -8.97 5.12
C GLU A 277 18.89 -8.60 6.45
N ARG A 278 18.81 -7.31 6.78
CA ARG A 278 18.10 -6.77 7.97
C ARG A 278 16.58 -6.63 7.76
N MET A 279 16.13 -6.48 6.51
CA MET A 279 14.71 -6.47 6.14
C MET A 279 14.13 -7.89 6.06
N LEU A 280 14.89 -8.85 5.55
CA LEU A 280 14.46 -10.24 5.36
C LEU A 280 14.81 -11.13 6.56
N VAL A 281 14.27 -10.76 7.72
CA VAL A 281 14.43 -11.49 8.99
C VAL A 281 13.12 -12.19 9.36
N PHE A 282 13.22 -13.48 9.74
CA PHE A 282 12.06 -14.28 10.13
C PHE A 282 11.35 -13.75 11.37
N ASP A 283 12.11 -13.39 12.41
CA ASP A 283 11.55 -12.78 13.62
C ASP A 283 11.16 -11.33 13.31
N PRO A 284 9.86 -10.98 13.28
CA PRO A 284 9.44 -9.61 12.98
C PRO A 284 10.03 -8.60 13.97
N LYS A 285 10.24 -8.99 15.25
CA LYS A 285 10.78 -8.09 16.28
C LYS A 285 12.26 -7.75 16.09
N LYS A 286 12.98 -8.55 15.30
CA LYS A 286 14.40 -8.33 14.95
C LYS A 286 14.54 -7.71 13.55
N ARG A 287 13.44 -7.51 12.84
CA ARG A 287 13.43 -6.88 11.52
C ARG A 287 13.66 -5.38 11.71
N ILE A 288 14.48 -4.79 10.85
CA ILE A 288 14.73 -3.35 10.87
C ILE A 288 13.41 -2.57 10.73
N THR A 289 13.27 -1.46 11.42
CA THR A 289 12.12 -0.55 11.24
C THR A 289 12.33 0.39 10.05
N ALA A 290 11.27 1.05 9.56
CA ALA A 290 11.40 2.05 8.50
C ALA A 290 12.36 3.20 8.90
N THR A 291 12.28 3.65 10.15
CA THR A 291 13.18 4.69 10.70
C THR A 291 14.64 4.25 10.72
N GLU A 292 14.92 3.03 11.19
CA GLU A 292 16.28 2.49 11.19
C GLU A 292 16.81 2.23 9.78
N ALA A 293 15.94 1.84 8.84
CA ALA A 293 16.30 1.64 7.45
C ALA A 293 16.70 2.95 6.77
N LEU A 294 15.99 4.06 7.03
CA LEU A 294 16.34 5.39 6.52
C LEU A 294 17.71 5.86 7.00
N ALA A 295 18.06 5.56 8.26
CA ALA A 295 19.36 5.86 8.83
C ALA A 295 20.49 4.89 8.41
N HIS A 296 20.22 3.92 7.55
CA HIS A 296 21.20 2.94 7.09
C HIS A 296 22.18 3.55 6.06
N ASP A 297 23.44 3.10 6.05
CA ASP A 297 24.49 3.59 5.13
C ASP A 297 24.06 3.58 3.65
N TYR A 298 23.30 2.55 3.25
CA TYR A 298 22.74 2.46 1.89
C TYR A 298 21.78 3.60 1.53
N LEU A 299 21.11 4.26 2.48
CA LEU A 299 20.20 5.38 2.21
C LEU A 299 20.80 6.74 2.59
N ALA A 300 22.03 6.77 3.10
CA ALA A 300 22.73 7.99 3.53
C ALA A 300 22.74 9.14 2.50
N PRO A 301 22.81 8.92 1.17
CA PRO A 301 22.76 10.02 0.21
C PRO A 301 21.44 10.81 0.18
N TYR A 302 20.35 10.21 0.63
CA TYR A 302 19.00 10.80 0.61
C TYR A 302 18.44 11.04 2.01
N HIS A 303 19.01 10.41 3.03
CA HIS A 303 18.55 10.52 4.41
C HIS A 303 18.62 11.96 4.92
N ASP A 304 17.46 12.50 5.30
CA ASP A 304 17.33 13.79 5.98
C ASP A 304 16.28 13.67 7.09
N PRO A 305 16.68 13.54 8.36
CA PRO A 305 15.74 13.46 9.47
C PRO A 305 14.75 14.61 9.58
N THR A 306 15.09 15.79 9.03
CA THR A 306 14.23 16.99 9.07
C THR A 306 13.16 16.99 7.97
N ASP A 307 13.38 16.21 6.92
CA ASP A 307 12.45 15.99 5.81
C ASP A 307 11.91 14.55 5.81
N GLU A 308 11.80 13.90 6.97
CA GLU A 308 11.20 12.57 7.09
C GLU A 308 10.11 12.60 8.17
N PRO A 309 8.95 13.21 7.88
CA PRO A 309 7.93 13.49 8.88
C PRO A 309 7.25 12.21 9.38
N VAL A 310 6.66 12.34 10.56
CA VAL A 310 5.70 11.38 11.14
C VAL A 310 4.29 11.97 11.06
N ALA A 311 3.26 11.15 11.17
CA ALA A 311 1.89 11.64 11.28
C ALA A 311 1.67 12.34 12.62
N ASP A 312 0.96 13.46 12.60
CA ASP A 312 0.66 14.26 13.79
C ASP A 312 -0.18 13.47 14.81
N GLU A 313 -1.10 12.64 14.30
CA GLU A 313 -2.00 11.83 15.11
C GLU A 313 -2.09 10.40 14.60
N LYS A 314 -2.33 9.47 15.52
CA LYS A 314 -2.68 8.09 15.18
C LYS A 314 -4.05 8.04 14.53
N PHE A 315 -4.21 7.16 13.56
CA PHE A 315 -5.49 6.92 12.91
C PHE A 315 -6.50 6.34 13.91
N ASP A 316 -7.72 6.88 13.92
CA ASP A 316 -8.79 6.35 14.75
C ASP A 316 -9.40 5.08 14.15
N TRP A 317 -9.17 3.96 14.83
CA TRP A 317 -9.68 2.64 14.46
C TRP A 317 -10.96 2.23 15.20
N SER A 318 -11.61 3.15 15.92
CA SER A 318 -12.82 2.89 16.72
C SER A 318 -13.94 2.14 15.97
N PHE A 319 -14.04 2.33 14.66
CA PHE A 319 -15.02 1.66 13.79
C PHE A 319 -14.63 0.25 13.34
N ASN A 320 -13.40 -0.22 13.60
CA ASN A 320 -12.88 -1.45 13.00
C ASN A 320 -13.56 -2.72 13.52
N ASP A 321 -14.06 -2.74 14.75
CA ASP A 321 -14.79 -3.88 15.31
C ASP A 321 -16.31 -3.71 15.22
N ALA A 322 -16.77 -2.60 14.66
CA ALA A 322 -18.18 -2.31 14.52
C ALA A 322 -18.82 -3.27 13.50
N ASP A 323 -19.89 -3.97 13.91
CA ASP A 323 -20.75 -4.78 13.05
C ASP A 323 -22.05 -3.99 12.81
N LEU A 324 -22.00 -3.10 11.81
CA LEU A 324 -23.10 -2.18 11.51
C LEU A 324 -23.85 -2.59 10.25
N PRO A 325 -25.17 -2.37 10.20
CA PRO A 325 -25.95 -2.49 8.96
C PRO A 325 -25.41 -1.58 7.85
N VAL A 326 -25.68 -1.97 6.60
CA VAL A 326 -25.29 -1.21 5.40
C VAL A 326 -25.74 0.26 5.48
N ASP A 327 -26.98 0.51 5.90
CA ASP A 327 -27.54 1.86 5.96
C ASP A 327 -26.77 2.75 6.94
N THR A 328 -26.29 2.19 8.04
CA THR A 328 -25.46 2.93 9.00
C THR A 328 -24.10 3.28 8.38
N TRP A 329 -23.43 2.32 7.73
CA TRP A 329 -22.18 2.61 7.00
C TRP A 329 -22.39 3.68 5.93
N LYS A 330 -23.51 3.61 5.21
CA LYS A 330 -23.88 4.57 4.17
C LYS A 330 -24.05 5.98 4.73
N ILE A 331 -24.78 6.14 5.84
CA ILE A 331 -24.92 7.43 6.53
C ILE A 331 -23.57 7.98 6.99
N MET A 332 -22.74 7.15 7.63
CA MET A 332 -21.40 7.54 8.07
C MET A 332 -20.53 8.01 6.90
N MET A 333 -20.61 7.31 5.76
CA MET A 333 -19.84 7.65 4.57
C MET A 333 -20.31 8.96 3.92
N TYR A 334 -21.63 9.20 3.84
CA TYR A 334 -22.15 10.49 3.40
C TYR A 334 -21.69 11.63 4.30
N SER A 335 -21.70 11.44 5.62
CA SER A 335 -21.19 12.43 6.57
C SER A 335 -19.73 12.76 6.27
N GLU A 336 -18.88 11.74 6.14
CA GLU A 336 -17.45 11.94 5.87
C GLU A 336 -17.17 12.66 4.54
N ILE A 337 -18.01 12.43 3.53
CA ILE A 337 -17.89 13.08 2.22
C ILE A 337 -18.33 14.55 2.31
N LEU A 338 -19.43 14.83 3.01
CA LEU A 338 -19.87 16.21 3.26
C LEU A 338 -18.83 16.99 4.08
N ASP A 339 -18.27 16.36 5.12
CA ASP A 339 -17.23 16.96 5.96
C ASP A 339 -15.97 17.26 5.14
N TYR A 340 -15.59 16.38 4.20
CA TYR A 340 -14.46 16.61 3.30
C TYR A 340 -14.65 17.91 2.48
N HIS A 341 -15.83 18.07 1.87
CA HIS A 341 -16.16 19.25 1.05
C HIS A 341 -16.31 20.54 1.86
N ASN A 342 -16.81 20.46 3.09
CA ASN A 342 -16.95 21.62 3.97
C ASN A 342 -15.60 22.16 4.47
N VAL A 343 -14.64 21.28 4.74
CA VAL A 343 -13.29 21.67 5.16
C VAL A 343 -12.54 22.36 4.01
N GLU A 344 -12.60 21.83 2.79
CA GLU A 344 -11.98 22.47 1.63
C GLU A 344 -12.56 23.86 1.35
N ALA A 345 -13.88 24.02 1.40
CA ALA A 345 -14.53 25.32 1.22
C ALA A 345 -14.06 26.37 2.24
N GLY A 346 -13.77 25.96 3.48
CA GLY A 346 -13.22 26.83 4.52
C GLY A 346 -11.77 27.26 4.25
N ILE A 347 -10.94 26.35 3.73
CA ILE A 347 -9.53 26.61 3.39
C ILE A 347 -9.45 27.57 2.20
N THR A 348 -10.20 27.32 1.11
CA THR A 348 -10.22 28.22 -0.06
C THR A 348 -10.65 29.64 0.32
N GLN A 349 -11.66 29.77 1.19
CA GLN A 349 -12.11 31.09 1.67
C GLN A 349 -11.06 31.82 2.52
N MET A 350 -10.24 31.09 3.28
CA MET A 350 -9.13 31.69 4.03
C MET A 350 -8.00 32.11 3.10
N GLU A 351 -7.59 31.28 2.15
CA GLU A 351 -6.52 31.61 1.19
C GLU A 351 -6.88 32.80 0.30
N ASP A 352 -8.14 32.92 -0.14
CA ASP A 352 -8.63 34.07 -0.90
C ASP A 352 -8.66 35.36 -0.06
N GLN A 353 -8.86 35.27 1.26
CA GLN A 353 -8.79 36.43 2.17
C GLN A 353 -7.34 36.88 2.44
N PHE A 354 -6.39 35.95 2.44
CA PHE A 354 -4.97 36.25 2.66
C PHE A 354 -4.24 36.73 1.40
N ASN A 355 -4.61 36.23 0.22
CA ASN A 355 -4.04 36.67 -1.06
C ASN A 355 -4.72 37.92 -1.66
N GLY A 356 -5.77 38.43 -1.00
CA GLY A 356 -6.49 39.63 -1.37
C GLY A 356 -6.04 40.93 -0.68
N GLN A 357 -4.89 40.95 0.01
CA GLN A 357 -4.33 42.13 0.68
C GLN A 357 -3.08 42.68 -0.02
#